data_AF-A0A1C1CSA7-F1
#
_entry.id   AF-A0A1C1CSA7-F1
#
_cell.length_a   1.000
_cell.length_b   1.000
_cell.length_c   1.000
_cell.angle_alpha   90.00
_cell.angle_beta   90.00
_cell.angle_gamma   90.00
#
_symmetry.space_group_name_H-M   'P 1'
#
loop_
_entity.id
_entity.type
_entity.pdbx_description
1 polymer ?
#
loop_
_entity_poly.entity_id
_entity_poly.type
_entity_poly.pdbx_seq_one_letter_code
_entity_poly.pdbx_strand_id
1 'polypeptide(L)'
;MRLTQPVRLSLEDADAIVPDMAAITLSSMTMTPLGELRYGATPEAELSSWLQACYRSELATDLKPPRIGEFDHDGLGPNVTRMEYLVVRDLDLEPLNEKISAAASDDDFHPSSSSSSSYKGRIVAYAEFTYHPPEDAHSHHQDQNAKTTTPDSKDEIPLQPQPPPSVHNELRKHWDGLVETALQRQFGAMHCFEVRGLSTLSPSHLRKGIASTLLTWIFPWADRLNVPVVLAATPPGYPLYLKHGFVPAGPSDGAVECDMAQWGGSGVHQHFLMIRWPEKEREFERNRETGSRDSCRSLVGHTPSTERWTNLGAEIPIIENECDENDLIMALDSVGVLVNAVWRRPYAARLWHPEWDGKKRHYELAKKIQQEADIQLCRLFVGLFLHSGIAPWYGFHTSTGVYHAVGSLDRSISYAVISDIARVVCGLADLAVRGEKVSEELRIAGSHASFRQIAQEMSAAGGEDIDLKTVALHTYRDNALSRKYEDRGAIVYLRFVKGDGRVDYRPNDEGGLGNDNEVVNPGQQHFVWKSVRDLARETGGRPNSDA
;
A
#
# COMPACT_ATOMS: atom_id res chain seq x y z
N MET A 1 18.26 5.55 5.04
CA MET A 1 17.62 4.22 5.08
C MET A 1 18.16 3.42 3.91
N ARG A 2 19.18 2.61 4.16
CA ARG A 2 19.76 1.70 3.17
C ARG A 2 19.12 0.34 3.35
N LEU A 3 18.15 0.01 2.52
CA LEU A 3 17.44 -1.26 2.59
C LEU A 3 18.12 -2.35 1.78
N THR A 4 18.10 -3.58 2.29
CA THR A 4 18.44 -4.76 1.49
C THR A 4 17.32 -5.08 0.50
N GLN A 5 17.66 -5.83 -0.54
CA GLN A 5 16.64 -6.60 -1.27
C GLN A 5 15.99 -7.64 -0.34
N PRO A 6 14.83 -8.21 -0.68
CA PRO A 6 14.26 -9.34 0.04
C PRO A 6 15.29 -10.48 0.18
N VAL A 7 15.57 -10.88 1.41
CA VAL A 7 16.49 -11.98 1.74
C VAL A 7 15.67 -13.16 2.24
N ARG A 8 15.95 -14.36 1.73
CA ARG A 8 15.35 -15.60 2.22
C ARG A 8 15.93 -15.94 3.58
N LEU A 9 15.06 -16.25 4.54
CA LEU A 9 15.48 -16.64 5.87
C LEU A 9 15.90 -18.11 5.91
N SER A 10 17.10 -18.40 6.44
CA SER A 10 17.55 -19.77 6.71
C SER A 10 17.27 -20.18 8.15
N LEU A 11 17.31 -21.49 8.44
CA LEU A 11 17.14 -22.00 9.80
C LEU A 11 18.26 -21.50 10.75
N GLU A 12 19.45 -21.24 10.22
CA GLU A 12 20.59 -20.71 10.97
C GLU A 12 20.36 -19.27 11.45
N ASP A 13 19.46 -18.53 10.76
CA ASP A 13 19.14 -17.15 11.11
C ASP A 13 18.04 -17.04 12.18
N ALA A 14 17.28 -18.11 12.43
CA ALA A 14 16.00 -18.06 13.13
C ALA A 14 16.10 -17.41 14.52
N ASP A 15 17.07 -17.80 15.35
CA ASP A 15 17.21 -17.23 16.70
C ASP A 15 17.68 -15.78 16.69
N ALA A 16 18.52 -15.40 15.72
CA ALA A 16 19.11 -14.06 15.63
C ALA A 16 18.06 -12.99 15.29
N ILE A 17 17.03 -13.36 14.51
CA ILE A 17 16.07 -12.45 13.91
C ILE A 17 14.76 -12.31 14.69
N VAL A 18 14.47 -13.25 15.59
CA VAL A 18 13.25 -13.30 16.41
C VAL A 18 12.95 -11.97 17.12
N PRO A 19 13.91 -11.28 17.77
CA PRO A 19 13.63 -10.00 18.43
C PRO A 19 13.14 -8.92 17.46
N ASP A 20 13.67 -8.91 16.24
CA ASP A 20 13.27 -7.94 15.22
C ASP A 20 11.87 -8.25 14.67
N MET A 21 11.55 -9.52 14.38
CA MET A 21 10.20 -9.92 13.96
C MET A 21 9.15 -9.62 15.03
N ALA A 22 9.46 -9.90 16.29
CA ALA A 22 8.59 -9.56 17.42
C ALA A 22 8.35 -8.04 17.51
N ALA A 23 9.40 -7.23 17.35
CA ALA A 23 9.27 -5.78 17.36
C ALA A 23 8.43 -5.24 16.19
N ILE A 24 8.58 -5.80 14.98
CA ILE A 24 7.75 -5.45 13.82
C ILE A 24 6.28 -5.73 14.12
N THR A 25 5.96 -6.94 14.57
CA THR A 25 4.57 -7.34 14.85
C THR A 25 3.98 -6.48 15.96
N LEU A 26 4.72 -6.29 17.06
CA LEU A 26 4.32 -5.42 18.18
C LEU A 26 3.99 -4.00 17.72
N SER A 27 4.79 -3.42 16.81
CA SER A 27 4.56 -2.07 16.28
C SER A 27 3.24 -1.91 15.50
N SER A 28 2.63 -3.02 15.07
CA SER A 28 1.38 -3.03 14.30
C SER A 28 0.17 -3.60 15.05
N MET A 29 0.40 -4.34 16.14
CA MET A 29 -0.65 -5.09 16.84
C MET A 29 -1.76 -4.21 17.39
N THR A 30 -1.46 -3.01 17.86
CA THR A 30 -2.43 -2.06 18.43
C THR A 30 -2.85 -0.96 17.46
N MET A 31 -2.43 -1.04 16.18
CA MET A 31 -2.79 -0.04 15.17
C MET A 31 -4.27 -0.10 14.73
N THR A 32 -5.02 -1.11 15.16
CA THR A 32 -6.44 -1.25 14.84
C THR A 32 -7.26 -1.29 16.13
N PRO A 33 -8.54 -0.84 16.11
CA PRO A 33 -9.41 -0.94 17.29
C PRO A 33 -9.54 -2.37 17.84
N LEU A 34 -9.59 -3.38 16.97
CA LEU A 34 -9.61 -4.78 17.39
C LEU A 34 -8.29 -5.20 18.03
N GLY A 35 -7.17 -4.74 17.46
CA GLY A 35 -5.83 -4.94 18.02
C GLY A 35 -5.68 -4.35 19.42
N GLU A 36 -6.14 -3.11 19.61
CA GLU A 36 -6.19 -2.45 20.92
C GLU A 36 -7.06 -3.22 21.91
N LEU A 37 -8.20 -3.76 21.48
CA LEU A 37 -9.07 -4.56 22.33
C LEU A 37 -8.44 -5.91 22.74
N ARG A 38 -7.64 -6.51 21.85
CA ARG A 38 -6.94 -7.78 22.09
C ARG A 38 -5.73 -7.61 23.00
N TYR A 39 -4.97 -6.53 22.81
CA TYR A 39 -3.58 -6.43 23.28
C TYR A 39 -3.27 -5.12 24.03
N GLY A 40 -4.11 -4.09 23.95
CA GLY A 40 -3.82 -2.76 24.50
C GLY A 40 -3.70 -2.71 26.03
N ALA A 41 -4.29 -3.67 26.75
CA ALA A 41 -4.15 -3.81 28.20
C ALA A 41 -2.88 -4.59 28.62
N THR A 42 -2.18 -5.23 27.68
CA THR A 42 -1.01 -6.07 27.94
C THR A 42 0.25 -5.22 27.94
N PRO A 43 1.09 -5.24 29.01
CA PRO A 43 2.36 -4.55 29.01
C PRO A 43 3.25 -4.96 27.82
N GLU A 44 3.90 -3.97 27.19
CA GLU A 44 4.69 -4.17 25.96
C GLU A 44 5.80 -5.22 26.14
N ALA A 45 6.47 -5.23 27.29
CA ALA A 45 7.51 -6.22 27.59
C ALA A 45 6.97 -7.66 27.65
N GLU A 46 5.74 -7.83 28.15
CA GLU A 46 5.06 -9.13 28.24
C GLU A 46 4.66 -9.61 26.83
N LEU A 47 4.08 -8.73 26.01
CA LEU A 47 3.78 -9.01 24.59
C LEU A 47 5.04 -9.36 23.80
N SER A 48 6.11 -8.57 23.95
CA SER A 48 7.37 -8.80 23.23
C SER A 48 7.97 -10.17 23.57
N SER A 49 7.99 -10.54 24.85
CA SER A 49 8.47 -11.85 25.29
C SER A 49 7.64 -12.99 24.70
N TRP A 50 6.30 -12.86 24.73
CA TRP A 50 5.40 -13.85 24.15
C TRP A 50 5.57 -13.99 22.64
N LEU A 51 5.60 -12.88 21.90
CA LEU A 51 5.82 -12.88 20.44
C LEU A 51 7.17 -13.50 20.07
N GLN A 52 8.22 -13.23 20.83
CA GLN A 52 9.52 -13.87 20.60
C GLN A 52 9.45 -15.39 20.80
N ALA A 53 8.72 -15.86 21.82
CA ALA A 53 8.51 -17.29 22.01
C ALA A 53 7.71 -17.91 20.84
N CYS A 54 6.66 -17.22 20.36
CA CYS A 54 5.88 -17.65 19.20
C CYS A 54 6.77 -17.79 17.96
N TYR A 55 7.52 -16.76 17.61
CA TYR A 55 8.40 -16.79 16.44
C TYR A 55 9.49 -17.86 16.53
N ARG A 56 10.07 -18.12 17.71
CA ARG A 56 11.02 -19.25 17.86
C ARG A 56 10.36 -20.59 17.53
N SER A 57 9.13 -20.80 18.01
CA SER A 57 8.39 -22.04 17.77
C SER A 57 7.97 -22.19 16.31
N GLU A 58 7.47 -21.11 15.70
CA GLU A 58 7.00 -21.06 14.32
C GLU A 58 8.18 -21.26 13.36
N LEU A 59 9.23 -20.45 13.45
CA LEU A 59 10.40 -20.56 12.56
C LEU A 59 11.11 -21.91 12.65
N ALA A 60 11.17 -22.53 13.84
CA ALA A 60 11.73 -23.87 13.99
C ALA A 60 10.93 -24.96 13.26
N THR A 61 9.66 -24.69 12.97
CA THR A 61 8.76 -25.59 12.23
C THR A 61 8.71 -25.20 10.75
N ASP A 62 8.48 -23.93 10.46
CA ASP A 62 8.10 -23.43 9.13
C ASP A 62 9.29 -23.20 8.19
N LEU A 63 10.52 -23.23 8.72
CA LEU A 63 11.73 -23.21 7.89
C LEU A 63 12.19 -24.62 7.47
N LYS A 64 11.54 -25.70 7.95
CA LYS A 64 11.84 -27.09 7.57
C LYS A 64 11.23 -27.55 6.24
N PRO A 65 9.99 -27.15 5.85
CA PRO A 65 9.41 -27.53 4.58
C PRO A 65 10.29 -27.11 3.39
N PRO A 66 10.15 -27.79 2.24
CA PRO A 66 10.82 -27.37 1.01
C PRO A 66 10.49 -25.91 0.67
N ARG A 67 11.47 -25.16 0.18
CA ARG A 67 11.31 -23.71 -0.03
C ARG A 67 10.66 -23.41 -1.37
N ILE A 68 9.89 -22.32 -1.45
CA ILE A 68 9.33 -21.86 -2.73
C ILE A 68 10.48 -21.51 -3.70
N GLY A 69 11.52 -20.82 -3.22
CA GLY A 69 12.70 -20.49 -4.02
C GLY A 69 13.55 -21.68 -4.47
N GLU A 70 13.19 -22.92 -4.09
CA GLU A 70 13.89 -24.16 -4.45
C GLU A 70 13.09 -25.03 -5.44
N PHE A 71 11.96 -24.53 -5.95
CA PHE A 71 11.06 -25.25 -6.85
C PHE A 71 11.77 -25.96 -8.02
N ASP A 72 12.82 -25.33 -8.55
CA ASP A 72 13.56 -25.79 -9.74
C ASP A 72 14.80 -26.64 -9.39
N HIS A 73 15.09 -26.86 -8.11
CA HIS A 73 16.39 -27.38 -7.65
C HIS A 73 16.30 -28.61 -6.76
N ASP A 74 15.21 -28.77 -6.00
CA ASP A 74 15.09 -29.87 -5.03
C ASP A 74 14.58 -31.19 -5.64
N GLY A 75 14.01 -31.16 -6.84
CA GLY A 75 13.44 -32.33 -7.51
C GLY A 75 12.15 -32.88 -6.89
N LEU A 76 11.56 -32.20 -5.91
CA LEU A 76 10.31 -32.62 -5.27
C LEU A 76 9.08 -32.26 -6.10
N GLY A 77 9.24 -31.35 -7.08
CA GLY A 77 8.18 -30.94 -8.00
C GLY A 77 7.10 -30.06 -7.34
N PRO A 78 5.95 -29.87 -8.02
CA PRO A 78 4.88 -28.96 -7.60
C PRO A 78 3.85 -29.57 -6.63
N ASN A 79 4.06 -30.82 -6.22
CA ASN A 79 3.08 -31.65 -5.50
C ASN A 79 3.30 -31.68 -3.99
N VAL A 80 4.20 -30.82 -3.49
CA VAL A 80 4.52 -30.69 -2.06
C VAL A 80 4.18 -29.29 -1.59
N THR A 81 3.70 -29.17 -0.36
CA THR A 81 3.55 -27.88 0.32
C THR A 81 4.93 -27.25 0.48
N ARG A 82 5.04 -25.96 0.17
CA ARG A 82 6.28 -25.20 0.29
C ARG A 82 6.05 -23.94 1.10
N MET A 83 7.08 -23.47 1.80
CA MET A 83 7.02 -22.21 2.53
C MET A 83 8.19 -21.31 2.19
N GLU A 84 8.02 -20.01 2.34
CA GLU A 84 9.10 -19.05 2.20
C GLU A 84 8.93 -17.88 3.17
N TYR A 85 10.00 -17.60 3.91
CA TYR A 85 10.15 -16.37 4.68
C TYR A 85 11.12 -15.44 3.99
N LEU A 86 10.66 -14.21 3.75
CA LEU A 86 11.48 -13.12 3.24
C LEU A 86 11.59 -12.02 4.29
N VAL A 87 12.77 -11.42 4.39
CA VAL A 87 13.02 -10.26 5.25
C VAL A 87 13.69 -9.12 4.50
N VAL A 88 13.46 -7.89 4.94
CA VAL A 88 14.19 -6.70 4.51
C VAL A 88 14.86 -6.08 5.73
N ARG A 89 16.15 -5.75 5.60
CA ARG A 89 16.95 -5.10 6.64
C ARG A 89 17.18 -3.63 6.33
N ASP A 90 17.19 -2.80 7.37
CA ASP A 90 17.74 -1.44 7.31
C ASP A 90 19.19 -1.47 7.84
N LEU A 91 20.13 -1.26 6.93
CA LEU A 91 21.58 -1.26 7.22
C LEU A 91 22.03 -0.06 8.05
N ASP A 92 21.14 0.90 8.29
CA ASP A 92 21.38 2.06 9.14
C ASP A 92 20.96 1.82 10.60
N LEU A 93 20.33 0.69 10.91
CA LEU A 93 19.88 0.31 12.25
C LEU A 93 20.64 -0.91 12.77
N GLU A 94 21.03 -0.87 14.04
CA GLU A 94 21.65 -2.03 14.70
C GLU A 94 20.60 -3.11 15.03
N PRO A 95 20.93 -4.41 14.88
CA PRO A 95 20.04 -5.50 15.29
C PRO A 95 19.72 -5.45 16.80
N LEU A 96 18.50 -5.84 17.19
CA LEU A 96 18.12 -5.81 18.61
C LEU A 96 18.89 -6.81 19.48
N ASN A 97 19.48 -7.86 18.90
CA ASN A 97 20.04 -8.99 19.64
C ASN A 97 21.52 -8.84 20.07
N GLU A 98 22.25 -7.84 19.56
CA GLU A 98 23.71 -7.75 19.80
C GLU A 98 24.12 -7.51 21.26
N LYS A 99 23.20 -7.12 22.14
CA LYS A 99 23.51 -6.90 23.56
C LYS A 99 23.80 -8.18 24.34
N ILE A 100 23.47 -9.37 23.82
CA ILE A 100 23.67 -10.64 24.55
C ILE A 100 25.10 -11.18 24.37
N SER A 101 25.74 -10.95 23.21
CA SER A 101 27.08 -11.52 22.93
C SER A 101 28.23 -10.71 23.56
N ALA A 102 28.08 -9.41 23.76
CA ALA A 102 29.17 -8.55 24.25
C ALA A 102 29.57 -8.79 25.72
N ALA A 103 28.77 -9.53 26.51
CA ALA A 103 29.02 -9.72 27.94
C ALA A 103 29.81 -10.99 28.31
N ALA A 104 30.19 -11.85 27.34
CA ALA A 104 30.66 -13.20 27.63
C ALA A 104 32.08 -13.57 27.16
N SER A 105 32.90 -12.65 26.64
CA SER A 105 34.25 -13.02 26.19
C SER A 105 35.32 -11.98 26.53
N ASP A 106 35.87 -12.09 27.74
CA ASP A 106 37.17 -11.54 28.15
C ASP A 106 38.32 -12.56 27.89
N ASP A 107 38.08 -13.60 27.08
CA ASP A 107 39.10 -14.59 26.75
C ASP A 107 39.83 -14.21 25.45
N ASP A 108 41.03 -13.65 25.64
CA ASP A 108 42.06 -13.40 24.64
C ASP A 108 42.43 -14.69 23.89
N PHE A 109 41.73 -15.05 22.80
CA PHE A 109 42.24 -16.10 21.90
C PHE A 109 41.89 -15.91 20.42
N HIS A 110 42.92 -15.45 19.70
CA HIS A 110 43.25 -15.59 18.27
C HIS A 110 42.17 -15.39 17.18
N PRO A 111 42.40 -14.43 16.24
CA PRO A 111 41.52 -14.18 15.11
C PRO A 111 41.68 -15.28 14.05
N SER A 112 40.84 -16.31 14.09
CA SER A 112 40.62 -17.14 12.92
C SER A 112 39.54 -16.49 12.05
N SER A 113 39.91 -16.22 10.81
CA SER A 113 39.13 -15.54 9.78
C SER A 113 37.97 -16.39 9.25
N SER A 114 37.13 -16.92 10.12
CA SER A 114 35.85 -17.48 9.70
C SER A 114 34.96 -16.30 9.34
N SER A 115 34.57 -16.24 8.07
CA SER A 115 33.60 -15.33 7.48
C SER A 115 32.25 -15.42 8.21
N SER A 116 32.16 -14.87 9.42
CA SER A 116 30.88 -14.49 9.98
C SER A 116 30.35 -13.45 8.99
N SER A 117 29.42 -13.88 8.13
CA SER A 117 28.66 -12.96 7.31
C SER A 117 27.98 -12.03 8.30
N SER A 118 28.60 -10.88 8.51
CA SER A 118 28.06 -9.84 9.38
C SER A 118 26.69 -9.50 8.81
N TYR A 119 25.66 -10.00 9.48
CA TYR A 119 24.25 -9.69 9.22
C TYR A 119 24.02 -8.24 9.65
N LYS A 120 24.68 -7.31 8.96
CA LYS A 120 24.57 -5.90 9.24
C LYS A 120 23.15 -5.46 8.96
N GLY A 121 22.58 -4.67 9.86
CA GLY A 121 21.26 -4.11 9.72
C GLY A 121 20.17 -4.88 10.45
N ARG A 122 19.23 -4.12 11.00
CA ARG A 122 18.03 -4.60 11.69
C ARG A 122 16.98 -5.04 10.70
N ILE A 123 16.26 -6.13 10.98
CA ILE A 123 15.09 -6.49 10.16
C ILE A 123 13.95 -5.51 10.45
N VAL A 124 13.39 -4.94 9.39
CA VAL A 124 12.35 -3.90 9.45
C VAL A 124 11.08 -4.29 8.72
N ALA A 125 11.08 -5.40 7.98
CA ALA A 125 9.89 -5.98 7.39
C ALA A 125 10.10 -7.47 7.12
N TYR A 126 9.00 -8.23 7.10
CA TYR A 126 9.01 -9.62 6.69
C TYR A 126 7.74 -9.97 5.92
N ALA A 127 7.82 -11.05 5.13
CA ALA A 127 6.69 -11.70 4.50
C ALA A 127 6.81 -13.22 4.64
N GLU A 128 5.66 -13.87 4.76
CA GLU A 128 5.49 -15.31 4.85
C GLU A 128 4.54 -15.78 3.74
N PHE A 129 5.01 -16.74 2.96
CA PHE A 129 4.26 -17.35 1.88
C PHE A 129 4.16 -18.85 2.06
N THR A 130 2.97 -19.41 1.80
CA THR A 130 2.74 -20.84 1.72
C THR A 130 2.25 -21.20 0.34
N TYR A 131 2.79 -22.25 -0.26
CA TYR A 131 2.31 -22.83 -1.51
C TYR A 131 1.49 -24.08 -1.21
N HIS A 132 0.25 -24.09 -1.67
CA HIS A 132 -0.69 -25.20 -1.54
C HIS A 132 -0.74 -25.97 -2.86
N PRO A 133 -0.28 -27.24 -2.91
CA PRO A 133 -0.27 -28.02 -4.15
C PRO A 133 -1.69 -28.41 -4.61
N PRO A 134 -1.86 -28.91 -5.85
CA PRO A 134 -3.15 -29.42 -6.33
C PRO A 134 -3.65 -30.59 -5.49
N GLU A 135 -4.96 -30.66 -5.22
CA GLU A 135 -5.57 -31.67 -4.35
C GLU A 135 -5.29 -33.12 -4.81
N ASP A 136 -5.21 -33.34 -6.12
CA ASP A 136 -4.88 -34.65 -6.73
C ASP A 136 -3.53 -35.22 -6.24
N ALA A 137 -2.59 -34.35 -5.86
CA ALA A 137 -1.25 -34.73 -5.40
C ALA A 137 -1.26 -35.49 -4.07
N HIS A 138 -2.25 -35.25 -3.21
CA HIS A 138 -2.31 -35.89 -1.89
C HIS A 138 -2.69 -37.37 -1.94
N SER A 139 -3.35 -37.80 -3.01
CA SER A 139 -3.79 -39.20 -3.16
C SER A 139 -2.64 -40.19 -3.38
N HIS A 140 -1.52 -39.77 -3.99
CA HIS A 140 -0.42 -40.68 -4.34
C HIS A 140 0.68 -40.81 -3.28
N HIS A 141 0.86 -39.82 -2.40
CA HIS A 141 1.92 -39.87 -1.39
C HIS A 141 1.53 -40.57 -0.08
N GLN A 142 0.24 -40.64 0.27
CA GLN A 142 -0.17 -41.35 1.49
C GLN A 142 0.09 -42.86 1.42
N ASP A 143 0.01 -43.48 0.23
CA ASP A 143 0.24 -44.92 0.09
C ASP A 143 1.73 -45.32 0.18
N GLN A 144 2.67 -44.41 -0.11
CA GLN A 144 4.11 -44.75 -0.04
C GLN A 144 4.71 -44.59 1.36
N ASN A 145 4.12 -43.78 2.24
CA ASN A 145 4.60 -43.63 3.62
C ASN A 145 3.98 -44.61 4.62
N ALA A 146 2.99 -45.42 4.22
CA ALA A 146 2.37 -46.40 5.11
C ALA A 146 3.24 -47.64 5.40
N LYS A 147 4.46 -47.75 4.86
CA LYS A 147 5.28 -48.96 5.00
C LYS A 147 6.75 -48.72 5.34
N THR A 148 7.03 -47.88 6.34
CA THR A 148 8.32 -47.95 7.04
C THR A 148 8.20 -47.49 8.49
N THR A 149 8.20 -48.48 9.38
CA THR A 149 8.75 -48.46 10.76
C THR A 149 8.44 -47.26 11.64
N THR A 150 7.49 -47.47 12.56
CA THR A 150 7.37 -46.83 13.88
C THR A 150 8.72 -46.59 14.57
N PRO A 151 9.19 -45.34 14.72
CA PRO A 151 10.08 -44.96 15.80
C PRO A 151 9.21 -44.39 16.92
N ASP A 152 9.36 -44.95 18.11
CA ASP A 152 8.72 -44.57 19.37
C ASP A 152 9.22 -43.20 19.90
N SER A 153 9.60 -42.27 19.02
CA SER A 153 9.88 -40.89 19.39
C SER A 153 8.54 -40.18 19.51
N LYS A 154 8.09 -40.03 20.76
CA LYS A 154 7.17 -38.96 21.13
C LYS A 154 7.86 -37.63 20.82
N ASP A 155 7.84 -37.24 19.55
CA ASP A 155 8.11 -35.86 19.16
C ASP A 155 6.93 -35.07 19.75
N GLU A 156 7.10 -34.64 21.00
CA GLU A 156 6.19 -33.72 21.66
C GLU A 156 6.09 -32.51 20.74
N ILE A 157 4.94 -32.39 20.05
CA ILE A 157 4.60 -31.20 19.27
C ILE A 157 4.85 -30.01 20.20
N PRO A 158 5.79 -29.11 19.87
CA PRO A 158 6.12 -27.99 20.73
C PRO A 158 4.83 -27.27 21.11
N LEU A 159 4.49 -27.29 22.39
CA LEU A 159 3.31 -26.61 22.90
C LEU A 159 3.45 -25.13 22.53
N GLN A 160 2.51 -24.61 21.73
CA GLN A 160 2.52 -23.20 21.39
C GLN A 160 2.57 -22.36 22.68
N PRO A 161 3.43 -21.32 22.74
CA PRO A 161 3.54 -20.46 23.90
C PRO A 161 2.18 -19.90 24.31
N GLN A 162 1.83 -20.08 25.59
CA GLN A 162 0.59 -19.53 26.11
C GLN A 162 0.67 -17.99 26.14
N PRO A 163 -0.39 -17.29 25.68
CA PRO A 163 -0.41 -15.84 25.74
C PRO A 163 -0.44 -15.35 27.20
N PRO A 164 0.10 -14.16 27.44
CA PRO A 164 -0.04 -13.42 28.70
C PRO A 164 -1.48 -13.43 29.24
N PRO A 165 -1.71 -13.56 30.56
CA PRO A 165 -3.05 -13.45 31.15
C PRO A 165 -3.74 -12.11 30.88
N SER A 166 -2.94 -11.08 30.61
CA SER A 166 -3.38 -9.71 30.27
C SER A 166 -3.80 -9.55 28.81
N VAL A 167 -3.59 -10.54 27.94
CA VAL A 167 -4.15 -10.59 26.58
C VAL A 167 -5.60 -11.06 26.65
N HIS A 168 -6.49 -10.45 25.86
CA HIS A 168 -7.88 -10.90 25.75
C HIS A 168 -7.96 -12.22 24.94
N ASN A 169 -7.60 -13.34 25.57
CA ASN A 169 -7.38 -14.62 24.88
C ASN A 169 -8.64 -15.19 24.21
N GLU A 170 -9.82 -15.00 24.80
CA GLU A 170 -11.08 -15.46 24.18
C GLU A 170 -11.37 -14.72 22.85
N LEU A 171 -11.25 -13.39 22.84
CA LEU A 171 -11.37 -12.58 21.62
C LEU A 171 -10.28 -12.96 20.59
N ARG A 172 -9.04 -13.15 21.06
CA ARG A 172 -7.92 -13.57 20.20
C ARG A 172 -8.26 -14.88 19.47
N LYS A 173 -8.61 -15.94 20.21
CA LYS A 173 -8.97 -17.25 19.65
C LYS A 173 -10.19 -17.17 18.74
N HIS A 174 -11.22 -16.42 19.16
CA HIS A 174 -12.42 -16.23 18.37
C HIS A 174 -12.09 -15.60 17.02
N TRP A 175 -11.33 -14.51 17.01
CA TRP A 175 -10.96 -13.81 15.80
C TRP A 175 -10.04 -14.62 14.90
N ASP A 176 -8.96 -15.18 15.46
CA ASP A 176 -8.01 -15.99 14.69
C ASP A 176 -8.74 -17.21 14.07
N GLY A 177 -9.63 -17.86 14.82
CA GLY A 177 -10.47 -18.96 14.32
C GLY A 177 -11.47 -18.54 13.24
N LEU A 178 -12.08 -17.35 13.36
CA LEU A 178 -12.98 -16.81 12.32
C LEU A 178 -12.25 -16.59 11.00
N VAL A 179 -11.07 -15.94 11.05
CA VAL A 179 -10.26 -15.67 9.85
C VAL A 179 -9.79 -16.97 9.22
N GLU A 180 -9.27 -17.91 10.01
CA GLU A 180 -8.77 -19.18 9.49
C GLU A 180 -9.90 -20.05 8.91
N THR A 181 -11.06 -20.08 9.57
CA THR A 181 -12.25 -20.78 9.03
C THR A 181 -12.70 -20.17 7.71
N ALA A 182 -12.65 -18.83 7.60
CA ALA A 182 -13.04 -18.13 6.38
C ALA A 182 -12.05 -18.39 5.23
N LEU A 183 -10.74 -18.33 5.50
CA LEU A 183 -9.69 -18.70 4.56
C LEU A 183 -9.84 -20.15 4.07
N GLN A 184 -9.97 -21.10 5.00
CA GLN A 184 -10.15 -22.52 4.67
C GLN A 184 -11.45 -22.77 3.89
N ARG A 185 -12.54 -22.08 4.23
CA ARG A 185 -13.81 -22.22 3.49
C ARG A 185 -13.73 -21.67 2.07
N GLN A 186 -13.02 -20.56 1.87
CA GLN A 186 -12.98 -19.85 0.60
C GLN A 186 -11.90 -20.36 -0.34
N PHE A 187 -10.73 -20.74 0.20
CA PHE A 187 -9.54 -21.13 -0.55
C PHE A 187 -9.00 -22.52 -0.17
N GLY A 188 -9.62 -23.22 0.77
CA GLY A 188 -9.22 -24.58 1.11
C GLY A 188 -9.25 -25.48 -0.11
N ALA A 189 -8.20 -26.31 -0.26
CA ALA A 189 -7.93 -27.16 -1.42
C ALA A 189 -7.64 -26.42 -2.74
N MET A 190 -7.60 -25.09 -2.74
CA MET A 190 -7.19 -24.34 -3.92
C MET A 190 -5.68 -24.49 -4.15
N HIS A 191 -5.29 -24.87 -5.37
CA HIS A 191 -3.91 -24.80 -5.82
C HIS A 191 -3.50 -23.33 -5.94
N CYS A 192 -2.77 -22.81 -4.94
CA CYS A 192 -2.49 -21.38 -4.82
C CYS A 192 -1.23 -21.08 -4.01
N PHE A 193 -0.80 -19.82 -4.05
CA PHE A 193 0.07 -19.24 -3.04
C PHE A 193 -0.77 -18.45 -2.03
N GLU A 194 -0.49 -18.60 -0.75
CA GLU A 194 -1.12 -17.85 0.32
C GLU A 194 -0.12 -16.89 0.97
N VAL A 195 -0.50 -15.62 1.14
CA VAL A 195 0.26 -14.66 1.94
C VAL A 195 -0.22 -14.75 3.40
N ARG A 196 0.55 -15.46 4.22
CA ARG A 196 0.21 -15.72 5.64
C ARG A 196 0.55 -14.54 6.54
N GLY A 197 1.60 -13.80 6.20
CA GLY A 197 2.05 -12.62 6.93
C GLY A 197 2.75 -11.62 6.01
N LEU A 198 2.45 -10.33 6.21
CA LEU A 198 3.16 -9.23 5.56
C LEU A 198 3.16 -8.02 6.51
N SER A 199 4.32 -7.73 7.09
CA SER A 199 4.45 -6.73 8.13
C SER A 199 5.67 -5.84 7.92
N THR A 200 5.57 -4.59 8.35
CA THR A 200 6.65 -3.59 8.25
C THR A 200 6.67 -2.75 9.52
N LEU A 201 7.86 -2.42 9.99
CA LEU A 201 8.11 -1.70 11.24
C LEU A 201 7.41 -0.33 11.21
N SER A 202 6.49 -0.13 12.15
CA SER A 202 5.70 1.08 12.30
C SER A 202 6.32 2.05 13.31
N PRO A 203 6.15 3.37 13.14
CA PRO A 203 5.65 4.04 11.93
C PRO A 203 6.77 4.30 10.91
N SER A 204 8.04 4.13 11.29
CA SER A 204 9.22 4.64 10.58
C SER A 204 9.48 4.01 9.22
N HIS A 205 8.96 2.81 8.95
CA HIS A 205 9.18 2.08 7.70
C HIS A 205 7.89 1.87 6.90
N LEU A 206 6.74 2.31 7.41
CA LEU A 206 5.49 2.26 6.67
C LEU A 206 5.52 3.21 5.46
N ARG A 207 4.78 2.85 4.41
CA ARG A 207 4.62 3.65 3.18
C ARG A 207 5.92 3.88 2.39
N LYS A 208 7.00 3.14 2.67
CA LYS A 208 8.29 3.21 1.92
C LYS A 208 8.45 2.15 0.83
N GLY A 209 7.35 1.64 0.29
CA GLY A 209 7.36 0.57 -0.73
C GLY A 209 7.78 -0.82 -0.24
N ILE A 210 8.35 -0.97 0.96
CA ILE A 210 8.93 -2.23 1.47
C ILE A 210 7.96 -3.43 1.38
N ALA A 211 6.72 -3.24 1.85
CA ALA A 211 5.70 -4.28 1.77
C ALA A 211 5.33 -4.65 0.32
N SER A 212 5.39 -3.69 -0.62
CA SER A 212 5.21 -3.98 -2.05
C SER A 212 6.37 -4.82 -2.59
N THR A 213 7.61 -4.47 -2.24
CA THR A 213 8.80 -5.22 -2.66
C THR A 213 8.75 -6.66 -2.17
N LEU A 214 8.36 -6.88 -0.92
CA LEU A 214 8.18 -8.22 -0.36
C LEU A 214 7.03 -8.98 -1.06
N LEU A 215 5.86 -8.36 -1.19
CA LEU A 215 4.68 -8.99 -1.80
C LEU A 215 4.92 -9.39 -3.26
N THR A 216 5.53 -8.50 -4.06
CA THR A 216 5.75 -8.75 -5.50
C THR A 216 6.74 -9.87 -5.79
N TRP A 217 7.54 -10.29 -4.81
CA TRP A 217 8.46 -11.43 -4.96
C TRP A 217 7.74 -12.73 -5.34
N ILE A 218 6.50 -12.93 -4.88
CA ILE A 218 5.76 -14.17 -5.16
C ILE A 218 5.09 -14.18 -6.54
N PHE A 219 4.89 -13.02 -7.18
CA PHE A 219 4.12 -12.94 -8.43
C PHE A 219 4.76 -13.71 -9.59
N PRO A 220 6.08 -13.63 -9.84
CA PRO A 220 6.70 -14.43 -10.89
C PRO A 220 6.49 -15.94 -10.71
N TRP A 221 6.45 -16.43 -9.47
CA TRP A 221 6.17 -17.85 -9.18
C TRP A 221 4.70 -18.19 -9.45
N ALA A 222 3.78 -17.34 -8.98
CA ALA A 222 2.35 -17.48 -9.20
C ALA A 222 1.97 -17.46 -10.69
N ASP A 223 2.52 -16.49 -11.42
CA ASP A 223 2.27 -16.30 -12.85
C ASP A 223 2.86 -17.48 -13.65
N ARG A 224 4.07 -17.94 -13.32
CA ARG A 224 4.73 -19.07 -13.98
C ARG A 224 4.01 -20.40 -13.75
N LEU A 225 3.50 -20.64 -12.55
CA LEU A 225 2.72 -21.84 -12.24
C LEU A 225 1.23 -21.68 -12.64
N ASN A 226 0.84 -20.50 -13.10
CA ASN A 226 -0.53 -20.13 -13.43
C ASN A 226 -1.51 -20.44 -12.27
N VAL A 227 -1.12 -20.03 -11.06
CA VAL A 227 -1.92 -20.19 -9.84
C VAL A 227 -2.19 -18.83 -9.19
N PRO A 228 -3.33 -18.65 -8.51
CA PRO A 228 -3.63 -17.40 -7.82
C PRO A 228 -2.77 -17.21 -6.56
N VAL A 229 -2.72 -15.95 -6.12
CA VAL A 229 -2.22 -15.57 -4.79
C VAL A 229 -3.41 -15.15 -3.94
N VAL A 230 -3.57 -15.70 -2.74
CA VAL A 230 -4.70 -15.44 -1.82
C VAL A 230 -4.21 -14.90 -0.48
N LEU A 231 -5.05 -14.13 0.22
CA LEU A 231 -4.73 -13.58 1.55
C LEU A 231 -5.96 -13.08 2.30
N ALA A 232 -5.78 -12.78 3.60
CA ALA A 232 -6.74 -12.02 4.41
C ALA A 232 -6.17 -10.62 4.73
N ALA A 233 -6.69 -9.59 4.08
CA ALA A 233 -6.25 -8.22 4.22
C ALA A 233 -6.77 -7.57 5.50
N THR A 234 -5.87 -7.01 6.29
CA THR A 234 -6.20 -6.07 7.37
C THR A 234 -6.66 -4.72 6.79
N PRO A 235 -7.46 -3.91 7.52
CA PRO A 235 -7.88 -2.61 7.02
C PRO A 235 -6.73 -1.68 6.56
N PRO A 236 -5.59 -1.59 7.28
CA PRO A 236 -4.45 -0.78 6.82
C PRO A 236 -3.77 -1.33 5.56
N GLY A 237 -3.77 -2.66 5.39
CA GLY A 237 -3.15 -3.36 4.26
C GLY A 237 -4.03 -3.39 3.00
N TYR A 238 -5.36 -3.30 3.13
CA TYR A 238 -6.30 -3.43 2.01
C TYR A 238 -5.97 -2.57 0.77
N PRO A 239 -5.63 -1.26 0.90
CA PRO A 239 -5.27 -0.45 -0.27
C PRO A 239 -3.99 -0.89 -0.99
N LEU A 240 -3.04 -1.49 -0.26
CA LEU A 240 -1.81 -2.06 -0.85
C LEU A 240 -2.16 -3.21 -1.78
N TYR A 241 -3.04 -4.12 -1.34
CA TYR A 241 -3.41 -5.29 -2.12
C TYR A 241 -4.20 -4.92 -3.39
N LEU A 242 -5.14 -3.96 -3.29
CA LEU A 242 -5.82 -3.42 -4.48
C LEU A 242 -4.83 -2.86 -5.53
N LYS A 243 -3.80 -2.13 -5.09
CA LYS A 243 -2.75 -1.60 -5.97
C LYS A 243 -2.01 -2.70 -6.74
N HIS A 244 -1.93 -3.91 -6.17
CA HIS A 244 -1.26 -5.08 -6.76
C HIS A 244 -2.20 -6.06 -7.46
N GLY A 245 -3.41 -5.62 -7.81
CA GLY A 245 -4.36 -6.41 -8.61
C GLY A 245 -5.11 -7.48 -7.83
N PHE A 246 -5.08 -7.43 -6.50
CA PHE A 246 -5.97 -8.25 -5.68
C PHE A 246 -7.39 -7.68 -5.73
N VAL A 247 -8.37 -8.58 -5.74
CA VAL A 247 -9.80 -8.24 -5.60
C VAL A 247 -10.40 -9.02 -4.42
N PRO A 248 -11.42 -8.48 -3.74
CA PRO A 248 -12.11 -9.23 -2.69
C PRO A 248 -12.75 -10.52 -3.24
N ALA A 249 -12.76 -11.58 -2.44
CA ALA A 249 -13.23 -12.89 -2.85
C ALA A 249 -14.04 -13.59 -1.78
N GLY A 250 -15.22 -14.08 -2.16
CA GLY A 250 -16.13 -14.84 -1.31
C GLY A 250 -17.45 -14.14 -1.02
N PRO A 251 -18.30 -14.73 -0.15
CA PRO A 251 -19.56 -14.11 0.27
C PRO A 251 -19.33 -12.73 0.90
N SER A 252 -20.29 -11.82 0.76
CA SER A 252 -20.23 -10.46 1.32
C SER A 252 -18.95 -9.71 0.91
N ASP A 253 -18.55 -9.82 -0.36
CA ASP A 253 -17.31 -9.24 -0.90
C ASP A 253 -16.06 -9.65 -0.09
N GLY A 254 -16.03 -10.90 0.37
CA GLY A 254 -14.91 -11.45 1.14
C GLY A 254 -14.75 -10.89 2.55
N ALA A 255 -15.70 -10.10 3.06
CA ALA A 255 -15.61 -9.51 4.39
C ALA A 255 -15.75 -10.57 5.50
N VAL A 256 -14.77 -10.60 6.41
CA VAL A 256 -14.81 -11.33 7.68
C VAL A 256 -14.97 -10.31 8.79
N GLU A 257 -16.12 -10.34 9.46
CA GLU A 257 -16.52 -9.29 10.40
C GLU A 257 -16.45 -9.76 11.85
N CYS A 258 -16.05 -8.85 12.74
CA CYS A 258 -16.16 -9.01 14.18
C CYS A 258 -16.86 -7.79 14.78
N ASP A 259 -18.05 -8.01 15.34
CA ASP A 259 -18.74 -7.01 16.14
C ASP A 259 -18.02 -6.83 17.47
N MET A 260 -17.22 -5.77 17.58
CA MET A 260 -16.40 -5.51 18.76
C MET A 260 -17.24 -5.14 19.98
N ALA A 261 -18.52 -4.75 19.82
CA ALA A 261 -19.39 -4.43 20.95
C ALA A 261 -19.62 -5.64 21.87
N GLN A 262 -19.61 -6.85 21.30
CA GLN A 262 -19.72 -8.12 22.05
C GLN A 262 -18.52 -8.37 22.96
N TRP A 263 -17.43 -7.65 22.74
CA TRP A 263 -16.15 -7.80 23.42
C TRP A 263 -15.75 -6.54 24.20
N GLY A 264 -16.68 -5.62 24.42
CA GLY A 264 -16.44 -4.36 25.15
C GLY A 264 -15.82 -3.23 24.32
N GLY A 265 -15.66 -3.42 23.00
CA GLY A 265 -15.26 -2.38 22.05
C GLY A 265 -16.45 -1.64 21.43
N SER A 266 -16.21 -0.95 20.31
CA SER A 266 -17.26 -0.27 19.54
C SER A 266 -17.01 -0.38 18.04
N GLY A 267 -18.07 -0.64 17.27
CA GLY A 267 -18.02 -0.80 15.82
C GLY A 267 -17.75 -2.23 15.37
N VAL A 268 -17.62 -2.40 14.06
CA VAL A 268 -17.33 -3.70 13.41
C VAL A 268 -15.93 -3.63 12.82
N HIS A 269 -15.07 -4.57 13.21
CA HIS A 269 -13.76 -4.76 12.57
C HIS A 269 -13.92 -5.71 11.38
N GLN A 270 -13.26 -5.41 10.27
CA GLN A 270 -13.38 -6.19 9.03
C GLN A 270 -12.00 -6.56 8.51
N HIS A 271 -11.79 -7.82 8.18
CA HIS A 271 -10.76 -8.24 7.24
C HIS A 271 -11.40 -8.60 5.90
N PHE A 272 -10.65 -8.51 4.81
CA PHE A 272 -11.14 -8.87 3.49
C PHE A 272 -10.32 -10.03 2.95
N LEU A 273 -10.98 -11.14 2.65
CA LEU A 273 -10.38 -12.21 1.84
C LEU A 273 -10.17 -11.67 0.43
N MET A 274 -8.95 -11.77 -0.08
CA MET A 274 -8.60 -11.22 -1.40
C MET A 274 -7.83 -12.24 -2.23
N ILE A 275 -7.98 -12.14 -3.56
CA ILE A 275 -7.32 -12.99 -4.54
C ILE A 275 -6.70 -12.14 -5.66
N ARG A 276 -5.46 -12.43 -6.04
CA ARG A 276 -4.82 -11.97 -7.27
C ARG A 276 -4.72 -13.16 -8.22
N TRP A 277 -5.34 -13.04 -9.38
CA TRP A 277 -5.19 -14.03 -10.44
C TRP A 277 -3.83 -13.86 -11.12
N PRO A 278 -3.20 -14.95 -11.60
CA PRO A 278 -1.97 -14.84 -12.34
C PRO A 278 -2.20 -13.98 -13.59
N GLU A 279 -1.21 -13.18 -13.96
CA GLU A 279 -1.25 -12.52 -15.26
C GLU A 279 -1.19 -13.61 -16.33
N LYS A 280 -2.37 -13.94 -16.91
CA LYS A 280 -2.43 -14.76 -18.12
C LYS A 280 -1.37 -14.24 -19.06
N GLU A 281 -0.65 -15.16 -19.69
CA GLU A 281 0.41 -14.94 -20.69
C GLU A 281 -0.15 -14.17 -21.92
N ARG A 282 -0.65 -12.95 -21.71
CA ARG A 282 -1.06 -11.98 -22.73
C ARG A 282 0.14 -11.53 -23.54
N GLU A 283 1.36 -11.89 -23.13
CA GLU A 283 2.58 -11.75 -23.92
C GLU A 283 2.73 -12.82 -25.00
N PHE A 284 2.21 -14.05 -24.82
CA PHE A 284 2.38 -15.07 -25.87
C PHE A 284 1.51 -14.77 -27.10
N GLU A 285 0.33 -14.17 -26.90
CA GLU A 285 -0.52 -13.71 -28.01
C GLU A 285 0.00 -12.40 -28.64
N ARG A 286 0.50 -11.44 -27.85
CA ARG A 286 1.11 -10.21 -28.42
C ARG A 286 2.38 -10.49 -29.22
N ASN A 287 3.23 -11.43 -28.77
CA ASN A 287 4.44 -11.78 -29.49
C ASN A 287 4.20 -12.59 -30.76
N ARG A 288 2.99 -13.13 -30.97
CA ARG A 288 2.61 -13.74 -32.25
C ARG A 288 2.27 -12.70 -33.32
N GLU A 289 1.83 -11.51 -32.93
CA GLU A 289 1.54 -10.42 -33.87
C GLU A 289 2.74 -9.50 -34.12
N THR A 290 3.68 -9.40 -33.17
CA THR A 290 4.89 -8.58 -33.37
C THR A 290 6.14 -9.44 -33.29
N GLY A 291 6.45 -10.10 -34.39
CA GLY A 291 7.78 -10.67 -34.62
C GLY A 291 8.82 -9.55 -34.67
N SER A 292 9.39 -9.20 -33.52
CA SER A 292 10.63 -8.44 -33.44
C SER A 292 11.36 -8.80 -32.17
N ARG A 293 12.57 -9.32 -32.36
CA ARG A 293 13.51 -9.76 -31.34
C ARG A 293 14.10 -8.59 -30.55
N ASP A 294 14.45 -8.93 -29.31
CA ASP A 294 15.65 -8.54 -28.55
C ASP A 294 15.50 -7.60 -27.33
N SER A 295 15.81 -8.23 -26.19
CA SER A 295 16.59 -7.73 -25.05
C SER A 295 15.88 -6.89 -23.97
N CYS A 296 15.14 -7.56 -23.10
CA CYS A 296 14.93 -7.12 -21.72
C CYS A 296 16.21 -7.37 -20.89
N ARG A 297 16.96 -6.31 -20.57
CA ARG A 297 18.00 -6.33 -19.52
C ARG A 297 17.65 -5.36 -18.40
N SER A 298 17.57 -5.93 -17.19
CA SER A 298 17.76 -5.36 -15.85
C SER A 298 17.32 -3.93 -15.55
N LEU A 299 16.19 -3.86 -14.85
CA LEU A 299 15.92 -3.08 -13.62
C LEU A 299 16.91 -1.96 -13.24
N VAL A 300 16.33 -0.77 -13.08
CA VAL A 300 16.90 0.46 -12.48
C VAL A 300 18.03 1.10 -13.30
N GLY A 301 17.80 1.29 -14.60
CA GLY A 301 18.56 2.21 -15.44
C GLY A 301 17.62 3.27 -15.98
N HIS A 302 18.05 4.54 -15.96
CA HIS A 302 17.34 5.72 -16.47
C HIS A 302 16.41 5.41 -17.64
N THR A 303 15.14 5.84 -17.52
CA THR A 303 14.24 5.75 -18.66
C THR A 303 14.76 6.67 -19.78
N PRO A 304 14.41 6.42 -21.06
CA PRO A 304 14.80 7.30 -22.17
C PRO A 304 14.45 8.79 -21.91
N SER A 305 13.41 9.04 -21.11
CA SER A 305 13.02 10.37 -20.66
C SER A 305 14.03 10.99 -19.68
N THR A 306 14.55 10.21 -18.72
CA THR A 306 15.53 10.70 -17.74
C THR A 306 16.87 11.00 -18.39
N GLU A 307 17.30 10.14 -19.31
CA GLU A 307 18.54 10.35 -20.08
C GLU A 307 18.44 11.61 -20.96
N ARG A 308 17.27 11.85 -21.57
CA ARG A 308 16.98 13.11 -22.28
C ARG A 308 17.08 14.34 -21.36
N TRP A 309 16.67 14.23 -20.10
CA TRP A 309 16.71 15.35 -19.15
C TRP A 309 18.11 15.63 -18.63
N THR A 310 18.89 14.58 -18.32
CA THR A 310 20.30 14.73 -17.98
C THR A 310 21.10 15.35 -19.13
N ASN A 311 20.80 14.96 -20.38
CA ASN A 311 21.40 15.58 -21.57
C ASN A 311 21.02 17.06 -21.76
N LEU A 312 19.92 17.50 -21.15
CA LEU A 312 19.51 18.91 -21.13
C LEU A 312 20.06 19.67 -19.90
N GLY A 313 20.90 19.03 -19.07
CA GLY A 313 21.50 19.63 -17.89
C GLY A 313 20.56 19.71 -16.67
N ALA A 314 19.46 18.96 -16.66
CA ALA A 314 18.57 18.90 -15.50
C ALA A 314 19.15 17.97 -14.42
N GLU A 315 19.48 18.53 -13.26
CA GLU A 315 19.78 17.78 -12.03
C GLU A 315 18.50 17.65 -11.19
N ILE A 316 18.24 16.45 -10.64
CA ILE A 316 17.18 16.22 -9.64
C ILE A 316 17.89 16.01 -8.30
N PRO A 317 18.27 17.07 -7.56
CA PRO A 317 18.87 16.91 -6.25
C PRO A 317 17.80 16.48 -5.24
N ILE A 318 18.07 15.39 -4.52
CA ILE A 318 17.32 15.06 -3.30
C ILE A 318 17.76 16.07 -2.24
N ILE A 319 16.83 16.92 -1.84
CA ILE A 319 17.07 18.00 -0.89
C ILE A 319 17.19 17.41 0.52
N GLU A 320 18.44 17.25 0.96
CA GLU A 320 18.91 17.04 2.35
C GLU A 320 18.31 15.87 3.17
N ASN A 321 19.11 15.34 4.11
CA ASN A 321 18.82 14.12 4.88
C ASN A 321 17.55 14.16 5.76
N GLU A 322 16.85 15.28 5.85
CA GLU A 322 15.55 15.36 6.55
C GLU A 322 14.35 15.11 5.63
N CYS A 323 14.52 15.16 4.30
CA CYS A 323 13.55 14.74 3.32
C CYS A 323 14.09 13.50 2.59
N ASP A 324 13.56 12.32 2.89
CA ASP A 324 14.03 11.10 2.22
C ASP A 324 13.43 10.97 0.81
N GLU A 325 13.99 10.07 0.00
CA GLU A 325 13.48 9.79 -1.34
C GLU A 325 11.99 9.42 -1.32
N ASN A 326 11.45 8.87 -0.21
CA ASN A 326 10.03 8.63 -0.07
C ASN A 326 9.24 9.90 0.22
N ASP A 327 9.79 10.94 0.84
CA ASP A 327 9.12 12.24 0.90
C ASP A 327 9.00 12.86 -0.50
N LEU A 328 10.03 12.66 -1.35
CA LEU A 328 10.00 13.07 -2.75
C LEU A 328 9.04 12.20 -3.58
N ILE A 329 9.08 10.88 -3.43
CA ILE A 329 8.13 9.95 -4.05
C ILE A 329 6.74 10.22 -3.50
N MET A 330 6.52 10.48 -2.22
CA MET A 330 5.21 10.89 -1.70
C MET A 330 4.82 12.27 -2.20
N ALA A 331 5.74 13.19 -2.47
CA ALA A 331 5.42 14.44 -3.15
C ALA A 331 5.08 14.20 -4.63
N LEU A 332 5.61 13.14 -5.26
CA LEU A 332 5.46 12.77 -6.67
C LEU A 332 4.29 11.79 -6.95
N ASP A 333 4.26 10.61 -6.32
CA ASP A 333 3.10 9.71 -6.18
C ASP A 333 1.91 10.46 -5.58
N SER A 334 2.17 11.45 -4.71
CA SER A 334 1.18 12.43 -4.27
C SER A 334 1.42 13.83 -4.82
N VAL A 335 1.74 13.96 -6.12
CA VAL A 335 1.19 15.08 -6.93
C VAL A 335 -0.34 15.00 -6.95
N GLY A 336 -0.97 14.19 -6.08
CA GLY A 336 -1.89 14.65 -5.02
C GLY A 336 -1.92 16.17 -4.80
N VAL A 337 -2.41 16.87 -5.81
CA VAL A 337 -3.77 17.43 -5.79
C VAL A 337 -4.24 17.66 -4.36
N LEU A 338 -4.48 18.93 -4.01
CA LEU A 338 -5.30 19.43 -2.89
C LEU A 338 -4.65 20.08 -1.68
N VAL A 339 -3.36 19.96 -1.41
CA VAL A 339 -2.88 20.25 -0.04
C VAL A 339 -3.09 21.68 0.44
N ASN A 340 -3.26 22.64 -0.46
CA ASN A 340 -3.29 24.03 -0.05
C ASN A 340 -4.57 24.78 -0.43
N ALA A 341 -5.55 24.15 -1.08
CA ALA A 341 -6.79 24.87 -1.39
C ALA A 341 -7.54 25.33 -0.11
N VAL A 342 -7.21 24.70 1.02
CA VAL A 342 -7.65 25.05 2.38
C VAL A 342 -6.97 26.32 2.94
N TRP A 343 -5.86 26.79 2.35
CA TRP A 343 -4.96 27.76 2.98
C TRP A 343 -5.49 29.21 2.97
N ARG A 344 -6.32 29.61 2.00
CA ARG A 344 -6.86 30.98 1.97
C ARG A 344 -8.04 31.10 2.95
N ARG A 345 -7.81 31.79 4.10
CA ARG A 345 -8.76 32.28 5.15
C ARG A 345 -8.60 31.59 6.51
N PRO A 346 -9.09 32.17 7.64
CA PRO A 346 -8.74 31.75 9.01
C PRO A 346 -9.19 30.33 9.38
N TYR A 347 -9.81 29.58 8.46
CA TYR A 347 -10.25 28.21 8.66
C TYR A 347 -9.14 27.17 8.47
N ALA A 348 -7.98 27.53 7.90
CA ALA A 348 -6.83 26.63 7.76
C ALA A 348 -6.35 26.07 9.11
N ALA A 349 -6.53 26.83 10.19
CA ALA A 349 -6.14 26.44 11.56
C ALA A 349 -6.89 25.22 12.11
N ARG A 350 -7.86 24.63 11.38
CA ARG A 350 -8.68 23.50 11.89
C ARG A 350 -8.56 22.19 11.13
N LEU A 351 -7.87 22.13 9.98
CA LEU A 351 -7.73 20.88 9.21
C LEU A 351 -6.33 20.28 9.38
N TRP A 352 -6.06 19.78 10.59
CA TRP A 352 -4.85 19.01 10.90
C TRP A 352 -4.99 17.61 10.32
N HIS A 353 -4.12 17.26 9.39
CA HIS A 353 -4.12 15.97 8.70
C HIS A 353 -2.66 15.56 8.46
N PRO A 354 -2.22 14.35 8.89
CA PRO A 354 -0.81 13.96 8.85
C PRO A 354 -0.12 14.15 7.50
N GLU A 355 -0.77 13.73 6.42
CA GLU A 355 -0.22 13.81 5.07
C GLU A 355 -0.13 15.27 4.60
N TRP A 356 -1.17 16.07 4.87
CA TRP A 356 -1.20 17.46 4.45
C TRP A 356 -0.22 18.31 5.26
N ASP A 357 -0.05 18.01 6.54
CA ASP A 357 0.92 18.67 7.40
C ASP A 357 2.36 18.30 7.01
N GLY A 358 2.60 17.07 6.54
CA GLY A 358 3.85 16.68 5.88
C GLY A 358 4.14 17.56 4.65
N LYS A 359 3.16 17.72 3.76
CA LYS A 359 3.33 18.54 2.54
C LYS A 359 3.44 20.04 2.83
N LYS A 360 2.85 20.55 3.92
CA LYS A 360 3.09 21.93 4.39
C LYS A 360 4.54 22.13 4.82
N ARG A 361 5.08 21.21 5.64
CA ARG A 361 6.49 21.23 6.06
C ARG A 361 7.43 21.16 4.87
N HIS A 362 7.13 20.32 3.88
CA HIS A 362 7.92 20.25 2.64
C HIS A 362 7.94 21.58 1.87
N TYR A 363 6.79 22.25 1.74
CA TYR A 363 6.76 23.58 1.11
C TYR A 363 7.54 24.65 1.90
N GLU A 364 7.44 24.62 3.23
CA GLU A 364 8.23 25.53 4.09
C GLU A 364 9.73 25.29 3.93
N LEU A 365 10.15 24.02 3.81
CA LEU A 365 11.54 23.67 3.52
C LEU A 365 11.96 24.17 2.13
N ALA A 366 11.17 23.90 1.09
CA ALA A 366 11.44 24.37 -0.26
C ALA A 366 11.56 25.91 -0.34
N LYS A 367 10.76 26.64 0.44
CA LYS A 367 10.89 28.10 0.55
C LYS A 367 12.20 28.55 1.20
N LYS A 368 12.70 27.84 2.19
CA LYS A 368 14.00 28.16 2.81
C LYS A 368 15.12 28.01 1.78
N ILE A 369 15.11 26.92 1.03
CA ILE A 369 16.12 26.65 -0.01
C ILE A 369 16.03 27.65 -1.16
N GLN A 370 14.83 28.06 -1.55
CA GLN A 370 14.65 29.14 -2.54
C GLN A 370 15.34 30.45 -2.14
N GLN A 371 15.53 30.71 -0.83
CA GLN A 371 16.24 31.90 -0.36
C GLN A 371 17.77 31.76 -0.48
N GLU A 372 18.27 30.52 -0.57
CA GLU A 372 19.69 30.17 -0.55
C GLU A 372 20.21 29.74 -1.94
N ALA A 373 19.30 29.36 -2.84
CA ALA A 373 19.61 28.85 -4.18
C ALA A 373 18.81 29.59 -5.26
N ASP A 374 19.37 29.66 -6.47
CA ASP A 374 18.70 30.20 -7.66
C ASP A 374 17.71 29.18 -8.25
N ILE A 375 16.63 28.92 -7.50
CA ILE A 375 15.56 28.00 -7.88
C ILE A 375 14.22 28.72 -7.95
N GLN A 376 13.39 28.32 -8.91
CA GLN A 376 12.00 28.77 -8.98
C GLN A 376 11.10 27.78 -8.26
N LEU A 377 10.23 28.29 -7.38
CA LEU A 377 9.28 27.47 -6.63
C LEU A 377 7.85 27.77 -7.12
N CYS A 378 7.17 26.73 -7.60
CA CYS A 378 5.77 26.80 -8.03
C CYS A 378 4.92 25.80 -7.25
N ARG A 379 3.87 26.27 -6.58
CA ARG A 379 2.83 25.41 -6.00
C ARG A 379 1.77 25.12 -7.04
N LEU A 380 1.69 23.86 -7.45
CA LEU A 380 0.66 23.39 -8.35
C LEU A 380 -0.53 22.81 -7.57
N PHE A 381 -1.67 23.47 -7.68
CA PHE A 381 -2.95 23.04 -7.14
C PHE A 381 -3.73 22.43 -8.28
N VAL A 382 -3.66 21.12 -8.42
CA VAL A 382 -4.36 20.42 -9.51
C VAL A 382 -5.78 20.03 -9.07
N GLY A 383 -6.70 19.87 -10.02
CA GLY A 383 -8.01 19.25 -9.79
C GLY A 383 -7.89 17.75 -9.53
N LEU A 384 -8.87 17.15 -8.86
CA LEU A 384 -8.88 15.71 -8.55
C LEU A 384 -8.58 14.88 -9.80
N PHE A 385 -7.69 13.90 -9.68
CA PHE A 385 -7.35 13.08 -10.83
C PHE A 385 -8.59 12.36 -11.34
N LEU A 386 -8.93 12.53 -12.62
CA LEU A 386 -10.24 12.17 -13.15
C LEU A 386 -10.57 10.67 -12.96
N HIS A 387 -9.60 9.80 -13.28
CA HIS A 387 -9.75 8.35 -13.18
C HIS A 387 -9.91 7.86 -11.73
N SER A 388 -9.14 8.39 -10.77
CA SER A 388 -9.22 7.97 -9.36
C SER A 388 -10.21 8.82 -8.55
N GLY A 389 -10.60 9.99 -9.05
CA GLY A 389 -11.48 10.96 -8.42
C GLY A 389 -12.96 10.62 -8.55
N ILE A 390 -13.32 9.84 -9.58
CA ILE A 390 -14.66 9.32 -9.84
C ILE A 390 -14.67 7.82 -9.52
N ALA A 391 -14.65 7.51 -8.23
CA ALA A 391 -14.55 6.15 -7.73
C ALA A 391 -15.31 5.96 -6.39
N PRO A 392 -15.57 4.72 -5.95
CA PRO A 392 -16.36 4.42 -4.76
C PRO A 392 -15.87 5.11 -3.48
N TRP A 393 -14.56 5.21 -3.28
CA TRP A 393 -13.98 5.86 -2.09
C TRP A 393 -14.28 7.36 -1.98
N TYR A 394 -14.65 8.01 -3.09
CA TYR A 394 -15.13 9.39 -3.10
C TYR A 394 -16.65 9.53 -3.17
N GLY A 395 -17.37 8.41 -3.05
CA GLY A 395 -18.82 8.33 -3.08
C GLY A 395 -19.39 8.10 -4.48
N PHE A 396 -18.61 7.64 -5.46
CA PHE A 396 -19.14 7.29 -6.79
C PHE A 396 -19.23 5.77 -6.93
N HIS A 397 -20.28 5.15 -6.40
CA HIS A 397 -20.48 3.70 -6.44
C HIS A 397 -21.11 3.29 -7.78
N THR A 398 -20.32 3.37 -8.84
CA THR A 398 -20.75 3.10 -10.22
C THR A 398 -21.25 1.65 -10.40
N SER A 399 -20.66 0.69 -9.69
CA SER A 399 -21.08 -0.72 -9.72
C SER A 399 -22.51 -0.93 -9.26
N THR A 400 -22.98 -0.13 -8.30
CA THR A 400 -24.35 -0.19 -7.75
C THR A 400 -25.28 0.89 -8.28
N GLY A 401 -24.79 1.76 -9.17
CA GLY A 401 -25.58 2.88 -9.71
C GLY A 401 -25.95 3.93 -8.67
N VAL A 402 -25.14 4.14 -7.61
CA VAL A 402 -25.46 5.10 -6.55
C VAL A 402 -24.29 6.05 -6.27
N TYR A 403 -24.51 7.36 -6.39
CA TYR A 403 -23.53 8.37 -6.00
C TYR A 403 -23.93 9.12 -4.73
N HIS A 404 -23.01 9.16 -3.76
CA HIS A 404 -23.17 9.73 -2.42
C HIS A 404 -22.30 10.98 -2.24
N ALA A 405 -22.89 12.16 -2.42
CA ALA A 405 -22.24 13.43 -2.14
C ALA A 405 -22.22 13.73 -0.63
N VAL A 406 -21.16 14.40 -0.17
CA VAL A 406 -21.15 15.07 1.14
C VAL A 406 -21.52 16.53 0.90
N GLY A 407 -22.67 16.97 1.38
CA GLY A 407 -23.20 18.31 1.07
C GLY A 407 -23.98 18.36 -0.24
N SER A 408 -23.94 19.49 -0.94
CA SER A 408 -24.76 19.72 -2.14
C SER A 408 -24.34 18.81 -3.30
N LEU A 409 -25.34 18.19 -3.96
CA LEU A 409 -25.16 17.45 -5.22
C LEU A 409 -24.72 18.34 -6.39
N ASP A 410 -24.98 19.64 -6.27
CA ASP A 410 -24.71 20.65 -7.29
C ASP A 410 -23.40 21.41 -7.00
N ARG A 411 -22.64 21.01 -5.97
CA ARG A 411 -21.33 21.58 -5.70
C ARG A 411 -20.34 21.13 -6.77
N SER A 412 -19.77 22.09 -7.49
CA SER A 412 -18.73 21.86 -8.50
C SER A 412 -17.45 21.31 -7.86
N ILE A 413 -16.85 20.34 -8.55
CA ILE A 413 -15.55 19.75 -8.23
C ILE A 413 -14.69 19.81 -9.49
N SER A 414 -13.42 20.17 -9.31
CA SER A 414 -12.48 20.29 -10.42
C SER A 414 -11.66 19.03 -10.57
N TYR A 415 -11.43 18.64 -11.82
CA TYR A 415 -10.73 17.43 -12.21
C TYR A 415 -9.63 17.71 -13.22
N ALA A 416 -8.59 16.88 -13.20
CA ALA A 416 -7.52 16.87 -14.19
C ALA A 416 -7.09 15.43 -14.47
N VAL A 417 -6.45 15.14 -15.60
CA VAL A 417 -5.85 13.82 -15.85
C VAL A 417 -4.35 13.88 -15.55
N ILE A 418 -3.79 12.81 -15.03
CA ILE A 418 -2.36 12.72 -14.67
C ILE A 418 -1.47 13.10 -15.85
N SER A 419 -1.79 12.63 -17.06
CA SER A 419 -1.04 12.97 -18.28
C SER A 419 -1.07 14.47 -18.59
N ASP A 420 -2.18 15.15 -18.33
CA ASP A 420 -2.31 16.59 -18.60
C ASP A 420 -1.47 17.38 -17.60
N ILE A 421 -1.48 16.96 -16.33
CA ILE A 421 -0.61 17.54 -15.31
C ILE A 421 0.86 17.31 -15.62
N ALA A 422 1.24 16.13 -16.11
CA ALA A 422 2.62 15.88 -16.56
C ALA A 422 3.05 16.86 -17.67
N ARG A 423 2.16 17.13 -18.65
CA ARG A 423 2.44 18.13 -19.70
C ARG A 423 2.60 19.53 -19.14
N VAL A 424 1.78 19.92 -18.15
CA VAL A 424 1.93 21.22 -17.46
C VAL A 424 3.28 21.30 -16.77
N VAL A 425 3.67 20.30 -15.99
CA VAL A 425 4.96 20.29 -15.28
C VAL A 425 6.12 20.40 -16.26
N CYS A 426 6.08 19.68 -17.38
CA CYS A 426 7.09 19.81 -18.43
C CYS A 426 7.12 21.22 -19.05
N GLY A 427 5.96 21.83 -19.31
CA GLY A 427 5.88 23.19 -19.82
C GLY A 427 6.45 24.22 -18.86
N LEU A 428 6.13 24.10 -17.57
CA LEU A 428 6.68 24.97 -16.52
C LEU A 428 8.21 24.82 -16.37
N ALA A 429 8.71 23.58 -16.47
CA ALA A 429 10.15 23.32 -16.45
C ALA A 429 10.86 23.94 -17.66
N ASP A 430 10.28 23.85 -18.87
CA ASP A 430 10.81 24.50 -20.07
C ASP A 430 10.86 26.03 -19.93
N LEU A 431 9.82 26.66 -19.36
CA LEU A 431 9.83 28.09 -19.03
C LEU A 431 10.95 28.44 -18.04
N ALA A 432 11.10 27.66 -16.96
CA ALA A 432 12.13 27.89 -15.97
C ALA A 432 13.55 27.78 -16.56
N VAL A 433 13.80 26.77 -17.42
CA VAL A 433 15.09 26.57 -18.11
C VAL A 433 15.40 27.73 -19.06
N ARG A 434 14.40 28.35 -19.66
CA ARG A 434 14.56 29.56 -20.50
C ARG A 434 14.78 30.84 -19.70
N GLY A 435 14.82 30.75 -18.37
CA GLY A 435 14.92 31.91 -17.48
C GLY A 435 13.64 32.72 -17.39
N GLU A 436 12.51 32.18 -17.86
CA GLU A 436 11.21 32.82 -17.72
C GLU A 436 10.70 32.62 -16.29
N LYS A 437 10.02 33.65 -15.75
CA LYS A 437 9.49 33.59 -14.39
C LYS A 437 8.21 32.78 -14.35
N VAL A 438 8.21 31.69 -13.60
CA VAL A 438 7.05 30.86 -13.31
C VAL A 438 6.26 31.46 -12.14
N SER A 439 4.92 31.39 -12.21
CA SER A 439 4.05 31.81 -11.10
C SER A 439 4.32 30.98 -9.84
N GLU A 440 4.35 31.62 -8.67
CA GLU A 440 4.52 30.92 -7.39
C GLU A 440 3.37 29.98 -7.05
N GLU A 441 2.18 30.23 -7.60
CA GLU A 441 0.99 29.41 -7.40
C GLU A 441 0.20 29.29 -8.70
N LEU A 442 -0.27 28.08 -9.01
CA LEU A 442 -1.12 27.79 -10.16
C LEU A 442 -2.22 26.80 -9.78
N ARG A 443 -3.46 27.07 -10.16
CA ARG A 443 -4.61 26.17 -10.07
C ARG A 443 -4.93 25.59 -11.42
N ILE A 444 -4.76 24.29 -11.60
CA ILE A 444 -4.93 23.62 -12.90
C ILE A 444 -6.05 22.61 -12.81
N ALA A 445 -7.03 22.70 -13.71
CA ALA A 445 -8.07 21.71 -13.83
C ALA A 445 -8.63 21.70 -15.24
N GLY A 446 -8.67 20.53 -15.88
CA GLY A 446 -9.19 20.36 -17.24
C GLY A 446 -10.70 20.38 -17.33
N SER A 447 -11.41 20.07 -16.24
CA SER A 447 -12.87 19.98 -16.22
C SER A 447 -13.43 20.29 -14.84
N HIS A 448 -14.69 20.76 -14.80
CA HIS A 448 -15.42 21.02 -13.56
C HIS A 448 -16.80 20.37 -13.66
N ALA A 449 -17.17 19.59 -12.65
CA ALA A 449 -18.48 18.93 -12.63
C ALA A 449 -18.96 18.67 -11.20
N SER A 450 -20.27 18.81 -10.99
CA SER A 450 -20.95 18.39 -9.78
C SER A 450 -21.30 16.89 -9.81
N PHE A 451 -21.72 16.32 -8.67
CA PHE A 451 -22.19 14.93 -8.62
C PHE A 451 -23.35 14.69 -9.60
N ARG A 452 -24.27 15.66 -9.71
CA ARG A 452 -25.39 15.58 -10.66
C ARG A 452 -24.92 15.58 -12.11
N GLN A 453 -24.00 16.46 -12.45
CA GLN A 453 -23.46 16.53 -13.82
C GLN A 453 -22.67 15.28 -14.18
N ILE A 454 -21.89 14.72 -13.25
CA ILE A 454 -21.16 13.48 -13.47
C ILE A 454 -22.16 12.34 -13.73
N ALA A 455 -23.19 12.17 -12.89
CA ALA A 455 -24.21 11.15 -13.12
C ALA A 455 -24.89 11.29 -14.49
N GLN A 456 -25.23 12.51 -14.91
CA GLN A 456 -25.81 12.78 -16.23
C GLN A 456 -24.88 12.38 -17.37
N GLU A 457 -23.60 12.75 -17.31
CA GLU A 457 -22.61 12.38 -18.34
C GLU A 457 -22.37 10.86 -18.39
N MET A 458 -22.36 10.19 -17.22
CA MET A 458 -22.21 8.74 -17.14
C MET A 458 -23.42 8.01 -17.75
N SER A 459 -24.65 8.38 -17.37
CA SER A 459 -25.86 7.78 -17.96
C SER A 459 -25.96 8.08 -19.47
N ALA A 460 -25.59 9.29 -19.92
CA ALA A 460 -25.57 9.64 -21.35
C ALA A 460 -24.54 8.86 -22.17
N ALA A 461 -23.47 8.34 -21.55
CA ALA A 461 -22.45 7.53 -22.19
C ALA A 461 -22.79 6.02 -22.23
N GLY A 462 -23.97 5.62 -21.74
CA GLY A 462 -24.41 4.22 -21.72
C GLY A 462 -24.38 3.57 -20.33
N GLY A 463 -24.06 4.35 -19.28
CA GLY A 463 -24.27 3.92 -17.90
C GLY A 463 -25.77 3.79 -17.58
N GLU A 464 -26.09 3.00 -16.57
CA GLU A 464 -27.47 2.94 -16.04
C GLU A 464 -27.87 4.28 -15.39
N ASP A 465 -29.16 4.42 -15.06
CA ASP A 465 -29.62 5.56 -14.28
C ASP A 465 -28.98 5.54 -12.89
N ILE A 466 -28.32 6.64 -12.52
CA ILE A 466 -27.57 6.74 -11.25
C ILE A 466 -28.42 7.46 -10.20
N ASP A 467 -28.68 6.78 -9.08
CA ASP A 467 -29.32 7.36 -7.91
C ASP A 467 -28.36 8.32 -7.18
N LEU A 468 -28.88 9.49 -6.79
CA LEU A 468 -28.09 10.57 -6.19
C LEU A 468 -28.52 10.76 -4.75
N LYS A 469 -27.62 10.50 -3.80
CA LYS A 469 -27.85 10.72 -2.37
C LYS A 469 -26.88 11.74 -1.81
N THR A 470 -27.27 12.32 -0.69
CA THR A 470 -26.46 13.29 0.05
C THR A 470 -26.39 12.91 1.52
N VAL A 471 -25.26 13.24 2.15
CA VAL A 471 -25.11 13.28 3.61
C VAL A 471 -24.78 14.70 4.05
N ALA A 472 -25.21 15.06 5.27
CA ALA A 472 -25.02 16.41 5.80
C ALA A 472 -23.53 16.78 5.93
N LEU A 473 -23.11 17.85 5.26
CA LEU A 473 -21.71 18.30 5.19
C LEU A 473 -21.11 18.55 6.57
N HIS A 474 -21.82 19.30 7.43
CA HIS A 474 -21.30 19.68 8.75
C HIS A 474 -21.12 18.47 9.66
N THR A 475 -22.13 17.61 9.76
CA THR A 475 -22.06 16.37 10.54
C THR A 475 -20.93 15.46 10.06
N TYR A 476 -20.81 15.26 8.73
CA TYR A 476 -19.74 14.44 8.17
C TYR A 476 -18.36 15.00 8.48
N ARG A 477 -18.18 16.32 8.28
CA ARG A 477 -16.92 17.01 8.55
C ARG A 477 -16.54 16.94 10.02
N ASP A 478 -17.48 17.22 10.91
CA ASP A 478 -17.21 17.27 12.35
C ASP A 478 -16.87 15.86 12.88
N ASN A 479 -17.52 14.81 12.35
CA ASN A 479 -17.15 13.41 12.62
C ASN A 479 -15.77 13.03 12.05
N ALA A 480 -15.39 13.56 10.90
CA ALA A 480 -14.06 13.34 10.34
C ALA A 480 -12.96 14.04 11.17
N LEU A 481 -13.27 15.22 11.71
CA LEU A 481 -12.37 16.02 12.53
C LEU A 481 -12.27 15.54 13.98
N SER A 482 -13.28 14.83 14.50
CA SER A 482 -13.26 14.29 15.87
C SER A 482 -12.35 13.06 16.04
N ARG A 483 -11.92 12.44 14.92
CA ARG A 483 -10.95 11.34 14.95
C ARG A 483 -9.60 11.79 15.51
N LYS A 484 -8.89 10.86 16.15
CA LYS A 484 -7.50 11.08 16.56
C LYS A 484 -6.64 11.44 15.34
N TYR A 485 -5.58 12.20 15.55
CA TYR A 485 -4.83 12.81 14.46
C TYR A 485 -4.25 11.75 13.49
N GLU A 486 -3.69 10.70 14.08
CA GLU A 486 -3.13 9.52 13.45
C GLU A 486 -4.17 8.69 12.65
N ASP A 487 -5.45 8.74 13.03
CA ASP A 487 -6.54 7.98 12.40
C ASP A 487 -7.24 8.75 11.26
N ARG A 488 -6.78 9.96 10.95
CA ARG A 488 -7.40 10.80 9.91
C ARG A 488 -6.95 10.35 8.53
N GLY A 489 -7.87 9.75 7.77
CA GLY A 489 -7.64 9.38 6.37
C GLY A 489 -7.85 10.54 5.40
N ALA A 490 -6.93 10.74 4.46
CA ALA A 490 -6.99 11.83 3.48
C ALA A 490 -8.26 11.75 2.62
N ILE A 491 -8.69 10.54 2.24
CA ILE A 491 -9.91 10.30 1.47
C ILE A 491 -11.16 10.84 2.19
N VAL A 492 -11.29 10.57 3.49
CA VAL A 492 -12.42 11.07 4.31
C VAL A 492 -12.43 12.60 4.31
N TYR A 493 -11.26 13.22 4.42
CA TYR A 493 -11.14 14.68 4.39
C TYR A 493 -11.50 15.26 3.03
N LEU A 494 -10.99 14.65 1.96
CA LEU A 494 -11.30 15.02 0.59
C LEU A 494 -12.81 14.98 0.31
N ARG A 495 -13.56 14.03 0.88
CA ARG A 495 -15.02 13.98 0.67
C ARG A 495 -15.74 15.23 1.16
N PHE A 496 -15.42 15.77 2.35
CA PHE A 496 -16.06 17.00 2.80
C PHE A 496 -15.45 18.27 2.17
N VAL A 497 -14.16 18.24 1.80
CA VAL A 497 -13.50 19.34 1.05
C VAL A 497 -14.06 19.48 -0.37
N LYS A 498 -14.58 18.38 -0.95
CA LYS A 498 -15.43 18.44 -2.16
C LYS A 498 -16.74 19.17 -1.88
N GLY A 499 -17.42 18.81 -0.79
CA GLY A 499 -18.70 19.39 -0.40
C GLY A 499 -18.67 20.87 -0.01
N ASP A 500 -17.56 21.32 0.58
CA ASP A 500 -17.39 22.71 1.02
C ASP A 500 -16.95 23.66 -0.10
N GLY A 501 -16.67 23.14 -1.30
CA GLY A 501 -16.29 23.91 -2.49
C GLY A 501 -14.83 24.32 -2.57
N ARG A 502 -13.95 23.79 -1.71
CA ARG A 502 -12.51 24.12 -1.76
C ARG A 502 -11.75 23.43 -2.90
N VAL A 503 -12.42 22.63 -3.71
CA VAL A 503 -11.88 22.05 -4.96
C VAL A 503 -12.60 22.57 -6.20
N ASP A 504 -13.28 23.71 -6.07
CA ASP A 504 -13.91 24.39 -7.20
C ASP A 504 -12.93 25.43 -7.76
N TYR A 505 -12.18 25.06 -8.78
CA TYR A 505 -11.20 25.88 -9.49
C TYR A 505 -11.82 26.48 -10.75
N ARG A 506 -13.15 26.60 -10.83
CA ARG A 506 -13.77 27.42 -11.86
C ARG A 506 -13.29 28.88 -11.75
N PRO A 507 -13.46 29.68 -12.81
CA PRO A 507 -13.20 31.11 -12.76
C PRO A 507 -13.88 31.80 -11.55
N ASN A 508 -13.25 32.85 -11.03
CA ASN A 508 -13.72 33.53 -9.80
C ASN A 508 -15.11 34.17 -9.99
N ASP A 509 -15.42 34.64 -11.19
CA ASP A 509 -16.71 35.19 -11.60
C ASP A 509 -17.82 34.12 -11.67
N GLU A 510 -17.46 32.83 -11.76
CA GLU A 510 -18.38 31.70 -11.61
C GLU A 510 -18.49 31.17 -10.16
N GLY A 511 -17.84 31.86 -9.22
CA GLY A 511 -17.79 31.51 -7.80
C GLY A 511 -16.77 30.43 -7.43
N GLY A 512 -15.83 30.11 -8.33
CA GLY A 512 -14.70 29.23 -8.04
C GLY A 512 -13.52 29.95 -7.38
N LEU A 513 -12.40 29.24 -7.27
CA LEU A 513 -11.13 29.71 -6.68
C LEU A 513 -10.14 30.24 -7.74
N GLY A 514 -10.51 30.21 -9.01
CA GLY A 514 -9.66 30.55 -10.15
C GLY A 514 -9.04 29.32 -10.82
N ASN A 515 -8.88 29.42 -12.15
CA ASN A 515 -8.23 28.45 -13.03
C ASN A 515 -7.10 29.14 -13.80
N ASP A 516 -5.89 28.61 -13.75
CA ASP A 516 -4.70 29.12 -14.41
C ASP A 516 -4.33 28.31 -15.67
N ASN A 517 -5.26 27.53 -16.22
CA ASN A 517 -5.06 26.76 -17.46
C ASN A 517 -4.53 27.64 -18.62
N GLU A 518 -5.01 28.88 -18.77
CA GLU A 518 -4.57 29.78 -19.84
C GLU A 518 -3.11 30.24 -19.69
N VAL A 519 -2.55 30.19 -18.48
CA VAL A 519 -1.14 30.50 -18.24
C VAL A 519 -0.22 29.42 -18.80
N VAL A 520 -0.66 28.15 -18.73
CA VAL A 520 0.17 26.99 -19.08
C VAL A 520 -0.21 26.35 -20.41
N ASN A 521 -1.42 26.61 -20.91
CA ASN A 521 -1.97 26.02 -22.13
C ASN A 521 -3.03 26.97 -22.74
N PRO A 522 -2.61 28.15 -23.23
CA PRO A 522 -3.51 29.18 -23.73
C PRO A 522 -4.38 28.66 -24.88
N GLY A 523 -5.69 28.80 -24.75
CA GLY A 523 -6.66 28.33 -25.73
C GLY A 523 -6.56 26.84 -26.06
N GLN A 524 -5.98 26.03 -25.16
CA GLN A 524 -5.70 24.60 -25.37
C GLN A 524 -4.79 24.30 -26.58
N GLN A 525 -3.90 25.24 -26.93
CA GLN A 525 -3.05 25.13 -28.13
C GLN A 525 -1.97 24.04 -28.01
N HIS A 526 -1.52 23.70 -26.80
CA HIS A 526 -0.48 22.69 -26.60
C HIS A 526 -1.07 21.28 -26.48
N PHE A 527 -2.24 21.17 -25.87
CA PHE A 527 -3.01 19.92 -25.77
C PHE A 527 -4.46 20.23 -25.38
N VAL A 528 -5.36 19.30 -25.65
CA VAL A 528 -6.77 19.40 -25.21
C VAL A 528 -6.90 18.80 -23.83
N TRP A 529 -7.54 19.50 -22.90
CA TRP A 529 -7.84 19.00 -21.56
C TRP A 529 -8.85 17.88 -21.63
N LYS A 530 -8.56 16.76 -20.97
CA LYS A 530 -9.52 15.67 -20.89
C LYS A 530 -10.64 15.98 -19.89
N SER A 531 -11.88 15.80 -20.34
CA SER A 531 -13.08 16.15 -19.57
C SER A 531 -13.75 14.95 -18.91
N VAL A 532 -14.66 15.20 -17.96
CA VAL A 532 -15.54 14.17 -17.38
C VAL A 532 -16.34 13.43 -18.47
N ARG A 533 -16.78 14.14 -19.51
CA ARG A 533 -17.48 13.57 -20.66
C ARG A 533 -16.60 12.58 -21.43
N ASP A 534 -15.32 12.89 -21.59
CA ASP A 534 -14.38 12.00 -22.27
C ASP A 534 -14.18 10.72 -21.46
N LEU A 535 -13.99 10.82 -20.14
CA LEU A 535 -13.96 9.65 -19.26
C LEU A 535 -15.25 8.83 -19.36
N ALA A 536 -16.42 9.49 -19.34
CA ALA A 536 -17.70 8.80 -19.45
C ALA A 536 -17.78 7.99 -20.75
N ARG A 537 -17.42 8.58 -21.90
CA ARG A 537 -17.39 7.88 -23.19
C ARG A 537 -16.41 6.71 -23.23
N GLU A 538 -15.19 6.92 -22.74
CA GLU A 538 -14.16 5.87 -22.70
C GLU A 538 -14.54 4.67 -21.85
N THR A 539 -15.30 4.90 -20.78
CA THR A 539 -15.71 3.86 -19.81
C THR A 539 -17.12 3.35 -20.06
N GLY A 540 -17.81 3.81 -21.11
CA GLY A 540 -19.22 3.49 -21.34
C GLY A 540 -20.12 3.92 -20.17
N GLY A 541 -19.78 5.01 -19.50
CA GLY A 541 -20.46 5.53 -18.31
C GLY A 541 -20.16 4.77 -17.03
N ARG A 542 -19.18 3.84 -17.04
CA ARG A 542 -18.91 2.93 -15.92
C ARG A 542 -17.47 3.01 -15.39
N PRO A 543 -16.97 4.18 -14.96
CA PRO A 543 -15.62 4.28 -14.40
C PRO A 543 -15.52 3.53 -13.06
N ASN A 544 -14.44 2.76 -12.91
CA ASN A 544 -14.13 1.98 -11.70
C ASN A 544 -15.31 1.11 -11.24
N SER A 545 -16.04 0.47 -12.17
CA SER A 545 -17.16 -0.41 -11.82
C SER A 545 -16.73 -1.76 -11.24
N ASP A 546 -15.45 -2.07 -11.34
CA ASP A 546 -14.78 -3.26 -10.79
C ASP A 546 -14.19 -3.04 -9.39
N ALA A 547 -14.20 -1.79 -8.91
CA ALA A 547 -13.82 -1.40 -7.55
C ALA A 547 -15.03 -1.35 -6.62
#